data_AF-A0A8S3JF48-F1
#
_entry.id   AF-A0A8S3JF48-F1
#
_cell.length_a   1.000
_cell.length_b   1.000
_cell.length_c   1.000
_cell.angle_alpha   90.00
_cell.angle_beta   90.00
_cell.angle_gamma   90.00
#
_symmetry.space_group_name_H-M   'P 1'
#
loop_
_entity.id
_entity.type
_entity.pdbx_description
1 polymer ?
#
loop_
_entity_poly.entity_id
_entity_poly.type
_entity_poly.pdbx_seq_one_letter_code
_entity_poly.pdbx_strand_id
1 'polypeptide(L)'
;MITGDNPLTACHVAKELHFTRKTLLVLTEPSHDSEEWKWESVNKDTSLPIQPASVRNLTREYDLCVTGEGLIYLNNLPVAFLNAIMPHVKVFARVSPKQK
;
A
#
# COMPACT_ATOMS: atom_id res chain seq x y z
N MET A 1 -3.23 10.75 -2.45
CA MET A 1 -2.35 11.56 -1.58
C MET A 1 -0.92 11.12 -1.80
N ILE A 2 0.03 12.05 -1.92
CA ILE A 2 1.46 11.77 -2.06
C ILE A 2 2.19 12.62 -1.01
N THR A 3 2.89 11.98 -0.07
CA THR A 3 3.59 12.67 1.04
C THR A 3 4.95 12.03 1.36
N GLY A 4 5.82 12.79 2.01
CA GLY A 4 7.08 12.32 2.60
C GLY A 4 6.93 11.73 4.01
N ASP A 5 5.74 11.81 4.61
CA ASP A 5 5.49 11.32 5.98
C ASP A 5 5.53 9.78 6.08
N ASN A 6 5.65 9.29 7.31
CA ASN A 6 5.52 7.87 7.63
C ASN A 6 4.15 7.32 7.17
N PRO A 7 4.07 6.08 6.64
CA PRO A 7 2.82 5.48 6.18
C PRO A 7 1.69 5.48 7.20
N LEU A 8 1.96 5.29 8.50
CA LEU A 8 0.93 5.30 9.53
C LEU A 8 0.29 6.70 9.67
N THR A 9 1.12 7.74 9.71
CA THR A 9 0.67 9.14 9.76
C THR A 9 -0.07 9.50 8.48
N ALA A 10 0.46 9.14 7.32
CA ALA A 10 -0.17 9.42 6.02
C ALA A 10 -1.54 8.74 5.90
N CYS A 11 -1.67 7.48 6.34
CA CYS A 11 -2.93 6.75 6.34
C CYS A 11 -3.96 7.39 7.29
N HIS A 12 -3.52 7.80 8.49
CA HIS A 12 -4.37 8.50 9.44
C HIS A 12 -4.91 9.81 8.85
N VAL A 13 -4.03 10.68 8.33
CA VAL A 13 -4.45 11.96 7.73
C VAL A 13 -5.33 11.74 6.49
N ALA A 14 -5.03 10.74 5.65
CA ALA A 14 -5.86 10.42 4.49
C ALA A 14 -7.30 10.01 4.89
N LYS A 15 -7.47 9.37 6.06
CA LYS A 15 -8.79 9.02 6.61
C LYS A 15 -9.51 10.24 7.17
N GLU A 16 -8.81 11.08 7.95
CA GLU A 16 -9.36 12.33 8.52
C GLU A 16 -9.81 13.31 7.43
N LEU A 17 -9.07 13.40 6.32
CA LEU A 17 -9.42 14.23 5.16
C LEU A 17 -10.37 13.56 4.16
N HIS A 18 -10.89 12.37 4.50
CA HIS A 18 -11.83 11.61 3.67
C HIS A 18 -11.34 11.29 2.25
N PHE A 19 -10.02 11.17 2.04
CA PHE A 19 -9.45 10.67 0.77
C PHE A 19 -9.68 9.17 0.59
N THR A 20 -9.92 8.47 1.68
CA THR A 20 -10.33 7.06 1.72
C THR A 20 -11.59 6.93 2.57
N ARG A 21 -12.43 5.94 2.23
CA ARG A 21 -13.55 5.50 3.07
C ARG A 21 -13.42 4.04 3.49
N LYS A 22 -12.49 3.31 2.88
CA LYS A 22 -12.24 1.90 3.16
C LYS A 22 -11.09 1.75 4.15
N THR A 23 -10.95 0.55 4.70
CA THR A 23 -9.73 0.19 5.43
C THR A 23 -8.53 0.29 4.49
N LEU A 24 -7.48 0.98 4.93
CA LEU A 24 -6.22 1.07 4.21
C LEU A 24 -5.33 -0.12 4.55
N LEU A 25 -4.76 -0.74 3.51
CA LEU A 25 -3.67 -1.71 3.63
C LEU A 25 -2.38 -1.06 3.15
N VAL A 26 -1.34 -1.15 3.97
CA VAL A 26 0.01 -0.69 3.68
C VAL A 26 0.79 -1.85 3.06
N LEU A 27 1.50 -1.60 1.97
CA LEU A 27 2.51 -2.53 1.47
C LEU A 27 3.71 -2.52 2.41
N THR A 28 3.87 -3.60 3.15
CA THR A 28 4.85 -3.74 4.23
C THR A 28 6.00 -4.62 3.78
N GLU A 29 7.22 -4.15 4.02
CA GLU A 29 8.47 -4.86 3.77
C GLU A 29 8.67 -6.04 4.74
N PRO A 30 9.45 -7.06 4.35
CA PRO A 30 9.87 -8.13 5.25
C PRO A 30 10.49 -7.59 6.54
N SER A 31 10.22 -8.24 7.67
CA SER A 31 10.74 -7.92 8.98
C SER A 31 11.27 -9.18 9.68
N HIS A 32 11.83 -9.04 10.89
CA HIS A 32 12.28 -10.19 11.67
C HIS A 32 11.19 -11.25 11.88
N ASP A 33 9.91 -10.86 11.84
CA ASP A 33 8.76 -11.74 12.05
C ASP A 33 8.13 -12.25 10.74
N SER A 34 8.59 -11.77 9.58
CA SER A 34 7.98 -12.11 8.28
C SER A 34 8.98 -11.93 7.13
N GLU A 35 9.28 -13.02 6.43
CA GLU A 35 10.27 -13.02 5.33
C GLU A 35 9.72 -12.48 4.00
N GLU A 36 8.42 -12.17 3.92
CA GLU A 36 7.74 -11.83 2.67
C GLU A 36 7.08 -10.45 2.71
N TRP A 37 7.02 -9.80 1.55
CA TRP A 37 6.21 -8.60 1.36
C TRP A 37 4.73 -8.95 1.51
N LYS A 38 3.97 -8.07 2.16
CA LYS A 38 2.56 -8.29 2.46
C LYS A 38 1.76 -7.00 2.50
N TRP A 39 0.45 -7.13 2.33
CA TRP A 39 -0.50 -6.04 2.57
C TRP A 39 -1.00 -6.14 4.01
N GLU A 40 -0.74 -5.12 4.82
CA GLU A 40 -1.09 -5.12 6.24
C GLU A 40 -1.90 -3.88 6.61
N SER A 41 -2.96 -4.04 7.41
CA SER A 41 -3.72 -2.90 7.90
C SER A 41 -2.90 -2.10 8.92
N VAL A 42 -3.22 -0.81 9.06
CA VAL A 42 -2.56 0.09 10.04
C VAL A 42 -2.62 -0.47 11.46
N ASN A 43 -3.71 -1.16 11.81
CA ASN A 43 -3.92 -1.78 13.12
C ASN A 43 -3.33 -3.19 13.25
N LYS A 44 -2.78 -3.76 12.16
CA LYS A 44 -2.26 -5.14 12.06
C LYS A 44 -3.28 -6.27 12.23
N ASP A 45 -4.58 -5.94 12.28
CA ASP A 45 -5.66 -6.93 12.37
C ASP A 45 -5.93 -7.67 11.05
N THR A 46 -5.36 -7.19 9.94
CA THR A 46 -5.53 -7.79 8.61
C THR A 46 -4.18 -7.86 7.92
N SER A 47 -3.81 -9.05 7.50
CA SER A 47 -2.58 -9.33 6.76
C SER A 47 -2.91 -10.23 5.57
N LEU A 48 -2.58 -9.78 4.36
CA LEU A 48 -2.82 -10.48 3.11
C LEU A 48 -1.49 -10.67 2.35
N PRO A 49 -1.32 -11.77 1.60
CA PRO A 49 -0.14 -11.98 0.79
C PRO A 49 -0.01 -10.90 -0.29
N ILE A 50 1.22 -10.61 -0.72
CA ILE A 50 1.49 -9.64 -1.80
C ILE A 50 0.68 -9.92 -3.07
N GLN A 51 0.57 -11.19 -3.44
CA GLN A 51 -0.23 -11.65 -4.57
C GLN A 51 -1.56 -12.22 -4.06
N PRO A 52 -2.63 -11.41 -3.95
CA PRO A 52 -3.94 -11.92 -3.61
C PRO A 52 -4.47 -12.82 -4.75
N ALA A 53 -5.33 -13.76 -4.41
CA ALA A 53 -6.05 -14.57 -5.40
C ALA A 53 -6.85 -13.72 -6.40
N SER A 54 -7.25 -12.51 -6.01
CA SER A 54 -7.89 -11.54 -6.89
C SER A 54 -7.62 -10.10 -6.46
N VAL A 55 -6.90 -9.35 -7.30
CA VAL A 55 -6.72 -7.90 -7.14
C VAL A 55 -8.07 -7.17 -7.11
N ARG A 56 -9.07 -7.66 -7.85
CA ARG A 56 -10.41 -7.08 -7.86
C ARG A 56 -11.08 -7.18 -6.50
N ASN A 57 -10.98 -8.32 -5.82
CA ASN A 57 -11.56 -8.48 -4.49
C ASN A 57 -10.82 -7.63 -3.46
N LEU A 58 -9.48 -7.63 -3.50
CA LEU A 58 -8.64 -6.77 -2.65
C LEU A 58 -9.07 -5.30 -2.75
N THR A 59 -9.12 -4.76 -3.96
CA THR A 59 -9.37 -3.32 -4.20
C THR A 59 -10.84 -2.93 -4.07
N ARG A 60 -11.74 -3.91 -4.08
CA ARG A 60 -13.16 -3.70 -3.73
C ARG A 60 -13.30 -3.41 -2.24
N GLU A 61 -12.61 -4.17 -1.40
CA GLU A 61 -12.76 -4.12 0.07
C GLU A 61 -11.81 -3.11 0.73
N TYR A 62 -10.63 -2.90 0.16
CA TYR A 62 -9.57 -2.09 0.75
C TYR A 62 -9.12 -0.98 -0.20
N ASP A 63 -8.64 0.11 0.38
CA ASP A 63 -7.81 1.08 -0.32
C ASP A 63 -6.33 0.79 0.00
N LEU A 64 -5.41 1.16 -0.90
CA LEU A 64 -4.01 0.79 -0.76
C LEU A 64 -3.11 1.99 -0.43
N CYS A 65 -2.12 1.74 0.42
CA CYS A 65 -1.02 2.64 0.75
C CYS A 65 0.30 1.98 0.35
N VAL A 66 1.14 2.70 -0.39
CA VAL A 66 2.45 2.22 -0.85
C VAL A 66 3.54 3.20 -0.41
N THR A 67 4.66 2.67 0.09
CA THR A 67 5.83 3.47 0.44
C THR A 67 6.77 3.66 -0.76
N GLY A 68 7.76 4.56 -0.67
CA GLY A 68 8.81 4.65 -1.69
C GLY A 68 9.51 3.31 -1.98
N GLU A 69 9.86 2.55 -0.94
CA GLU A 69 10.44 1.20 -1.08
C GLU A 69 9.44 0.20 -1.66
N GLY A 70 8.18 0.24 -1.21
CA GLY A 70 7.11 -0.58 -1.78
C GLY A 70 6.90 -0.32 -3.28
N LEU A 71 7.05 0.93 -3.73
CA LEU A 71 6.97 1.27 -5.15
C LEU A 71 8.13 0.68 -5.95
N ILE A 72 9.36 0.73 -5.42
CA ILE A 72 10.53 0.09 -6.03
C ILE A 72 10.31 -1.42 -6.13
N TYR A 73 9.79 -2.04 -5.06
CA TYR A 73 9.48 -3.45 -5.06
C TYR A 73 8.39 -3.83 -6.09
N LEU A 74 7.27 -3.08 -6.14
CA LEU A 74 6.21 -3.31 -7.12
C LEU A 74 6.71 -3.15 -8.57
N ASN A 75 7.65 -2.25 -8.82
CA ASN A 75 8.26 -2.08 -10.15
C ASN A 75 9.09 -3.29 -10.60
N ASN A 76 9.52 -4.16 -9.68
CA ASN A 76 10.21 -5.42 -9.99
C ASN A 76 9.25 -6.60 -10.20
N LEU A 77 7.95 -6.42 -9.97
CA LEU A 77 6.93 -7.44 -10.24
C LEU A 77 6.45 -7.40 -11.69
N PRO A 78 5.74 -8.43 -12.17
CA PRO A 78 5.18 -8.43 -13.53
C PRO A 78 4.35 -7.18 -13.80
N VAL A 79 4.58 -6.53 -14.95
CA VAL A 79 3.94 -5.27 -15.34
C VAL A 79 2.40 -5.35 -15.29
N ALA A 80 1.83 -6.52 -15.61
CA ALA A 80 0.39 -6.74 -15.52
C ALA A 80 -0.15 -6.59 -14.08
N PHE A 81 0.61 -7.05 -13.08
CA PHE A 81 0.24 -6.90 -11.67
C PHE A 81 0.38 -5.45 -11.21
N LEU A 82 1.49 -4.79 -11.57
CA LEU A 82 1.70 -3.37 -11.29
C LEU A 82 0.54 -2.53 -11.84
N ASN A 83 0.20 -2.71 -13.13
CA ASN A 83 -0.90 -2.00 -13.78
C ASN A 83 -2.27 -2.30 -13.14
N ALA A 84 -2.46 -3.50 -12.59
CA ALA A 84 -3.68 -3.86 -11.91
C ALA A 84 -3.81 -3.24 -10.51
N ILE A 85 -2.69 -2.98 -9.81
CA ILE A 85 -2.69 -2.44 -8.44
C ILE A 85 -2.62 -0.91 -8.42
N MET A 86 -1.78 -0.30 -9.26
CA MET A 86 -1.46 1.13 -9.20
C MET A 86 -2.67 2.07 -9.20
N PRO A 87 -3.74 1.85 -10.01
CA PRO A 87 -4.93 2.70 -9.99
C PRO A 87 -5.69 2.71 -8.66
N HIS A 88 -5.45 1.72 -7.79
CA HIS A 88 -6.13 1.55 -6.52
C HIS A 88 -5.32 2.04 -5.32
N VAL A 89 -4.08 2.52 -5.54
CA VAL A 89 -3.27 3.14 -4.50
C VAL A 89 -3.78 4.56 -4.24
N LYS A 90 -4.26 4.80 -3.01
CA LYS A 90 -4.79 6.11 -2.57
C LYS A 90 -3.76 6.94 -1.84
N VAL A 91 -2.78 6.29 -1.22
CA VAL A 91 -1.75 6.95 -0.41
C VAL A 91 -0.37 6.47 -0.88
N PHE A 92 0.48 7.42 -1.28
CA PHE A 92 1.90 7.21 -1.47
C PHE A 92 2.62 7.91 -0.32
N ALA A 93 3.24 7.14 0.56
CA ALA A 93 3.90 7.63 1.76
C ALA A 93 5.41 7.50 1.65
N ARG A 94 6.16 8.30 2.40
CA ARG A 94 7.63 8.28 2.41
C ARG A 94 8.25 8.29 1.00
N VAL A 95 7.62 9.01 0.06
CA VAL A 95 8.16 9.11 -1.31
C VAL A 95 9.10 10.30 -1.44
N SER A 96 10.23 10.06 -2.09
CA SER A 96 11.19 11.12 -2.43
C SER A 96 10.70 11.95 -3.63
N PRO A 97 11.18 13.19 -3.83
CA PRO A 97 10.81 14.00 -4.98
C PRO A 97 11.05 13.35 -6.35
N LYS A 98 12.04 12.44 -6.46
CA LYS A 98 12.34 11.69 -7.70
C LYS A 98 11.34 10.57 -8.00
N GLN A 99 10.57 10.15 -7.00
CA GLN A 99 9.56 9.08 -7.11
C GLN A 99 8.15 9.64 -7.34
N LYS A 100 8.00 10.97 -7.41
CA LYS A 100 6.76 11.66 -7.76
C LYS A 100 6.70 11.83 -9.28
#